data_AF-A0A3S3E1F5-F1
#
_entry.id   AF-A0A3S3E1F5-F1
#
_cell.length_a   1.000
_cell.length_b   1.000
_cell.length_c   1.000
_cell.angle_alpha   90.00
_cell.angle_beta   90.00
_cell.angle_gamma   90.00
#
_symmetry.space_group_name_H-M   'P 1'
#
loop_
_entity.id
_entity.type
_entity.pdbx_description
1 polymer ?
#
loop_
_entity_poly.entity_id
_entity_poly.type
_entity_poly.pdbx_seq_one_letter_code
_entity_poly.pdbx_strand_id
1 'polypeptide(L)'
;MGKPPATVWPQSLRVAWLALAALMFMLAVVSGFSTITDIRDEEPGIAVGTAGGFILFVGLLLSTIMLSGFRWIGLSRRISRCGSEYGEGIQIPTGRAGVLSLSVMFVGCSAYALVAVIASYSGLGNKLLPAGRDTETGRTYMAVLFVGALVIATVLLMFRSSTTLRIYPGGVERFTRKRMLFSVRRSEIFLPWDNIQNVVADEIVIANGQSAVRHPIIKLQNSSNVPDRMLLKFESTHELALMAKLFVAEPNTLLSLLRFLKDSPDQRDIVARPDARELLTPPPLRERFRAARQAKKAVSDG
;
A
#
# COMPACT_ATOMS: atom_id res chain seq x y z
N MET A 1 27.57 -7.13 -20.03
CA MET A 1 27.56 -5.69 -19.68
C MET A 1 26.76 -5.52 -18.40
N GLY A 2 27.47 -5.38 -17.27
CA GLY A 2 26.83 -5.21 -15.96
C GLY A 2 26.19 -3.84 -15.88
N LYS A 3 24.86 -3.81 -15.75
CA LYS A 3 24.13 -2.59 -15.43
C LYS A 3 24.73 -2.05 -14.12
N PRO A 4 25.15 -0.77 -14.03
CA PRO A 4 25.68 -0.23 -12.80
C PRO A 4 24.65 -0.48 -11.68
N PRO A 5 25.07 -0.83 -10.45
CA PRO A 5 24.14 -1.09 -9.36
C PRO A 5 23.25 0.14 -9.22
N ALA A 6 21.97 -0.02 -9.52
CA ALA A 6 21.03 1.09 -9.55
C ALA A 6 21.07 1.76 -8.18
N THR A 7 21.57 2.99 -8.16
CA THR A 7 21.49 3.86 -7.01
C THR A 7 20.01 4.17 -6.78
N VAL A 8 19.40 3.45 -5.81
CA VAL A 8 18.27 3.92 -4.98
C VAL A 8 16.96 4.16 -5.76
N TRP A 9 15.92 3.37 -5.49
CA TRP A 9 14.62 3.48 -6.16
C TRP A 9 14.05 4.90 -6.05
N PRO A 10 13.98 5.66 -7.16
CA PRO A 10 13.64 7.08 -7.09
C PRO A 10 12.15 7.26 -6.82
N GLN A 11 11.84 8.04 -5.79
CA GLN A 11 10.48 8.49 -5.52
C GLN A 11 10.22 9.76 -6.30
N SER A 12 9.46 9.65 -7.40
CA SER A 12 9.12 10.80 -8.26
C SER A 12 7.74 11.38 -7.92
N LEU A 13 7.65 12.72 -8.01
CA LEU A 13 6.37 13.43 -7.95
C LEU A 13 5.65 13.25 -9.29
N ARG A 14 4.44 12.72 -9.26
CA ARG A 14 3.60 12.53 -10.45
C ARG A 14 2.47 13.55 -10.48
N VAL A 15 2.66 14.63 -11.23
CA VAL A 15 1.76 15.79 -11.27
C VAL A 15 0.34 15.42 -11.70
N ALA A 16 0.17 14.51 -12.66
CA ALA A 16 -1.14 14.04 -13.10
C ALA A 16 -1.97 13.44 -11.95
N TRP A 17 -1.35 12.65 -11.07
CA TRP A 17 -2.02 12.09 -9.90
C TRP A 17 -2.31 13.15 -8.83
N LEU A 18 -1.51 14.21 -8.75
CA LEU A 18 -1.76 15.35 -7.87
C LEU A 18 -2.97 16.17 -8.35
N ALA A 19 -3.08 16.41 -9.65
CA ALA A 19 -4.24 17.09 -10.24
C ALA A 19 -5.52 16.27 -10.01
N LEU A 20 -5.45 14.95 -10.18
CA LEU A 20 -6.56 14.06 -9.86
C LEU A 20 -6.91 14.09 -8.36
N ALA A 21 -5.92 14.13 -7.47
CA ALA A 21 -6.16 14.28 -6.04
C ALA A 21 -6.89 15.61 -5.72
N ALA A 22 -6.49 16.72 -6.33
CA ALA A 22 -7.18 18.00 -6.16
C ALA A 22 -8.65 17.94 -6.61
N LEU A 23 -8.93 17.27 -7.75
CA LEU A 23 -10.30 17.04 -8.20
C LEU A 23 -11.10 16.19 -7.21
N MET A 24 -10.53 15.10 -6.71
CA MET A 24 -11.19 14.23 -5.71
C MET A 24 -11.46 14.98 -4.40
N PHE A 25 -10.57 15.89 -4.00
CA PHE A 25 -10.79 16.75 -2.83
C PHE A 25 -11.99 17.68 -3.05
N MET A 26 -12.08 18.34 -4.20
CA MET A 26 -13.23 19.22 -4.51
C MET A 26 -14.55 18.43 -4.50
N LEU A 27 -14.58 17.23 -5.12
CA LEU A 27 -15.76 16.37 -5.12
C LEU A 27 -16.14 15.88 -3.71
N ALA A 28 -15.14 15.54 -2.88
CA ALA A 28 -15.39 15.22 -1.48
C ALA A 28 -16.00 16.40 -0.72
N VAL A 29 -15.49 17.63 -0.91
CA VAL A 29 -16.05 18.81 -0.25
C VAL A 29 -17.50 19.04 -0.67
N VAL A 30 -17.81 19.01 -1.97
CA VAL A 30 -19.19 19.16 -2.46
C VAL A 30 -20.09 18.08 -1.87
N SER A 31 -19.67 16.81 -1.94
CA SER A 31 -20.47 15.69 -1.41
C SER A 31 -20.71 15.80 0.10
N GLY A 32 -19.71 16.28 0.86
CA GLY A 32 -19.83 16.49 2.30
C GLY A 32 -20.79 17.63 2.65
N PHE A 33 -20.76 18.73 1.89
CA PHE A 33 -21.75 19.80 2.04
C PHE A 33 -23.16 19.31 1.74
N SER A 34 -23.35 18.54 0.64
CA SER A 34 -24.63 17.93 0.31
C SER A 34 -25.14 17.02 1.43
N THR A 35 -24.28 16.18 2.02
CA THR A 35 -24.68 15.36 3.18
C THR A 35 -25.17 16.18 4.36
N ILE A 36 -24.51 17.30 4.66
CA ILE A 36 -24.94 18.18 5.76
C ILE A 36 -26.28 18.84 5.44
N THR A 37 -26.53 19.26 4.20
CA THR A 37 -27.81 19.83 3.79
C THR A 37 -28.92 18.77 3.84
N ASP A 38 -28.68 17.58 3.31
CA ASP A 38 -29.67 16.49 3.27
C ASP A 38 -30.08 16.02 4.68
N ILE A 39 -29.15 16.04 5.65
CA ILE A 39 -29.45 15.76 7.06
C ILE A 39 -30.33 16.86 7.66
N ARG A 40 -30.08 18.13 7.32
CA ARG A 40 -30.88 19.27 7.81
C ARG A 40 -32.27 19.30 7.21
N ASP A 41 -32.40 18.86 5.97
CA ASP A 41 -33.66 18.80 5.23
C ASP A 41 -34.50 17.55 5.58
N GLU A 42 -34.07 16.77 6.59
CA GLU A 42 -34.73 15.55 7.07
C GLU A 42 -34.95 14.48 5.98
N GLU A 43 -34.02 14.38 5.03
CA GLU A 43 -34.03 13.39 3.94
C GLU A 43 -32.99 12.28 4.19
N PRO A 44 -33.19 11.39 5.17
CA PRO A 44 -32.16 10.44 5.63
C PRO A 44 -31.70 9.48 4.52
N GLY A 45 -32.58 9.16 3.57
CA GLY A 45 -32.23 8.33 2.42
C GLY A 45 -31.16 8.98 1.54
N ILE A 46 -31.35 10.26 1.19
CA ILE A 46 -30.45 11.02 0.31
C ILE A 46 -29.14 11.31 1.05
N ALA A 47 -29.21 11.64 2.33
CA ALA A 47 -28.06 11.82 3.21
C ALA A 47 -27.12 10.60 3.23
N VAL A 48 -27.66 9.38 3.27
CA VAL A 48 -26.83 8.15 3.22
C VAL A 48 -26.13 8.01 1.86
N GLY A 49 -26.80 8.39 0.77
CA GLY A 49 -26.23 8.37 -0.57
C GLY A 49 -25.07 9.35 -0.70
N THR A 50 -25.28 10.61 -0.33
CA THR A 50 -24.23 11.64 -0.37
C THR A 50 -23.10 11.36 0.60
N ALA A 51 -23.37 10.74 1.76
CA ALA A 51 -22.34 10.28 2.69
C ALA A 51 -21.49 9.15 2.07
N GLY A 52 -22.12 8.22 1.35
CA GLY A 52 -21.43 7.18 0.58
C GLY A 52 -20.51 7.77 -0.50
N GLY A 53 -20.99 8.79 -1.21
CA GLY A 53 -20.20 9.58 -2.17
C GLY A 53 -19.01 10.28 -1.53
N PHE A 54 -19.21 10.89 -0.36
CA PHE A 54 -18.14 11.51 0.42
C PHE A 54 -17.04 10.50 0.78
N ILE A 55 -17.43 9.36 1.33
CA ILE A 55 -16.51 8.27 1.70
C ILE A 55 -15.73 7.76 0.48
N LEU A 56 -16.41 7.59 -0.66
CA LEU A 56 -15.81 7.21 -1.94
C LEU A 56 -14.72 8.20 -2.37
N PHE A 57 -15.03 9.50 -2.41
CA PHE A 57 -14.09 10.53 -2.85
C PHE A 57 -12.92 10.71 -1.89
N VAL A 58 -13.14 10.62 -0.57
CA VAL A 58 -12.05 10.63 0.42
C VAL A 58 -11.13 9.41 0.24
N GLY A 59 -11.69 8.22 0.02
CA GLY A 59 -10.91 7.02 -0.27
C GLY A 59 -10.05 7.14 -1.53
N LEU A 60 -10.61 7.72 -2.60
CA LEU A 60 -9.90 8.02 -3.85
C LEU A 60 -8.82 9.09 -3.65
N LEU A 61 -9.11 10.15 -2.90
CA LEU A 61 -8.16 11.20 -2.55
C LEU A 61 -6.93 10.62 -1.84
N LEU A 62 -7.13 9.82 -0.80
CA LEU A 62 -6.02 9.20 -0.06
C LEU A 62 -5.18 8.27 -0.96
N SER A 63 -5.83 7.52 -1.84
CA SER A 63 -5.16 6.61 -2.76
C SER A 63 -4.35 7.36 -3.82
N THR A 64 -4.89 8.45 -4.37
CA THR A 64 -4.24 9.29 -5.39
C THR A 64 -3.07 10.11 -4.82
N ILE A 65 -3.16 10.60 -3.58
CA ILE A 65 -2.03 11.23 -2.86
C ILE A 65 -0.87 10.22 -2.69
N MET A 66 -1.17 8.98 -2.34
CA MET A 66 -0.15 7.94 -2.23
C MET A 66 0.47 7.60 -3.60
N LEU A 67 -0.32 7.60 -4.67
CA LEU A 67 0.15 7.34 -6.03
C LEU A 67 0.93 8.52 -6.65
N SER A 68 0.67 9.75 -6.20
CA SER A 68 1.39 10.95 -6.68
C SER A 68 2.82 11.04 -6.15
N GLY A 69 3.18 10.20 -5.18
CA GLY A 69 4.52 10.14 -4.60
C GLY A 69 4.62 10.74 -3.21
N PHE A 70 3.52 11.12 -2.55
CA PHE A 70 3.54 11.52 -1.14
C PHE A 70 3.44 10.28 -0.24
N ARG A 71 4.56 9.55 -0.14
CA ARG A 71 4.67 8.33 0.66
C ARG A 71 5.87 8.40 1.61
N TRP A 72 5.76 7.69 2.73
CA TRP A 72 6.82 7.63 3.75
C TRP A 72 7.29 9.03 4.16
N ILE A 73 6.36 9.90 4.54
CA ILE A 73 6.64 11.32 4.86
C ILE A 73 7.56 11.43 6.07
N GLY A 74 7.42 10.51 7.02
CA GLY A 74 8.27 10.41 8.21
C GLY A 74 8.30 8.98 8.75
N LEU A 75 8.91 8.82 9.91
CA LEU A 75 9.02 7.54 10.60
C LEU A 75 7.63 7.00 10.97
N SER A 76 7.32 5.79 10.53
CA SER A 76 6.04 5.16 10.84
C SER A 76 6.00 4.72 12.30
N ARG A 77 4.98 5.17 13.05
CA ARG A 77 4.71 4.72 14.43
C ARG A 77 4.44 3.21 14.56
N ARG A 78 4.18 2.53 13.43
CA ARG A 78 3.96 1.08 13.39
C ARG A 78 5.27 0.28 13.40
N ILE A 79 6.41 0.93 13.21
CA ILE A 79 7.72 0.33 13.45
C ILE A 79 7.91 0.33 14.96
N SER A 80 8.00 -0.85 15.54
CA SER A 80 8.10 -1.05 16.99
C SER A 80 9.29 -1.94 17.29
N ARG A 81 9.73 -1.96 18.54
CA ARG A 81 10.63 -3.02 18.99
C ARG A 81 9.90 -4.35 19.06
N CYS A 82 10.68 -5.42 19.00
CA CYS A 82 10.23 -6.77 19.26
C CYS A 82 11.34 -7.54 19.98
N GLY A 83 10.95 -8.36 20.94
CA GLY A 83 11.80 -9.40 21.52
C GLY A 83 11.35 -10.78 21.05
N SER A 84 12.30 -11.67 20.81
CA SER A 84 12.05 -13.10 20.61
C SER A 84 13.19 -13.94 21.19
N GLU A 85 13.22 -15.24 20.89
CA GLU A 85 14.36 -16.13 21.18
C GLU A 85 15.69 -15.66 20.55
N TYR A 86 15.64 -14.80 19.52
CA TYR A 86 16.81 -14.22 18.86
C TYR A 86 17.25 -12.87 19.48
N GLY A 87 16.68 -12.48 20.62
CA GLY A 87 16.97 -11.23 21.32
C GLY A 87 16.06 -10.06 20.94
N GLU A 88 16.49 -8.86 21.30
CA GLU A 88 15.80 -7.61 20.99
C GLU A 88 16.10 -7.14 19.56
N GLY A 89 15.11 -6.57 18.89
CA GLY A 89 15.23 -6.10 17.52
C GLY A 89 14.13 -5.13 17.11
N ILE A 90 14.02 -4.89 15.81
CA ILE A 90 13.00 -4.01 15.22
C ILE A 90 12.01 -4.79 14.36
N GLN A 91 10.74 -4.47 14.53
CA GLN A 91 9.64 -5.03 13.76
C GLN A 91 9.08 -4.01 12.77
N ILE A 92 9.04 -4.39 11.49
CA ILE A 92 8.59 -3.58 10.36
C ILE A 92 7.41 -4.30 9.69
N PRO A 93 6.17 -3.90 9.98
CA PRO A 93 5.00 -4.53 9.37
C PRO A 93 4.74 -4.00 7.95
N THR A 94 3.94 -4.72 7.16
CA THR A 94 3.39 -4.18 5.92
C THR A 94 2.38 -3.05 6.17
N GLY A 95 2.35 -2.09 5.25
CA GLY A 95 1.37 -1.03 5.14
C GLY A 95 -0.02 -1.59 4.90
N ARG A 96 -1.01 -1.05 5.60
CA ARG A 96 -2.42 -1.45 5.48
C ARG A 96 -3.24 -0.48 4.62
N ALA A 97 -2.67 0.70 4.35
CA ALA A 97 -3.40 1.83 3.80
C ALA A 97 -4.02 1.53 2.43
N GLY A 98 -3.30 0.87 1.52
CA GLY A 98 -3.82 0.61 0.16
C GLY A 98 -5.03 -0.33 0.12
N VAL A 99 -4.98 -1.45 0.84
CA VAL A 99 -6.11 -2.38 0.90
C VAL A 99 -7.28 -1.75 1.66
N LEU A 100 -6.99 -1.05 2.77
CA LEU A 100 -8.03 -0.39 3.55
C LEU A 100 -8.72 0.73 2.76
N SER A 101 -7.96 1.58 2.06
CA SER A 101 -8.53 2.67 1.25
C SER A 101 -9.40 2.11 0.13
N LEU A 102 -8.96 1.02 -0.52
CA LEU A 102 -9.73 0.36 -1.57
C LEU A 102 -11.02 -0.27 -1.01
N SER A 103 -10.96 -0.95 0.14
CA SER A 103 -12.16 -1.48 0.81
C SER A 103 -13.14 -0.37 1.18
N VAL A 104 -12.67 0.73 1.77
CA VAL A 104 -13.51 1.90 2.13
C VAL A 104 -14.15 2.51 0.89
N MET A 105 -13.40 2.62 -0.21
CA MET A 105 -13.89 3.12 -1.50
C MET A 105 -15.06 2.27 -2.04
N PHE A 106 -14.91 0.94 -2.03
CA PHE A 106 -15.98 0.04 -2.49
C PHE A 106 -17.19 0.02 -1.55
N VAL A 107 -16.99 0.19 -0.24
CA VAL A 107 -18.10 0.34 0.73
C VAL A 107 -18.86 1.64 0.46
N GLY A 108 -18.17 2.77 0.24
CA GLY A 108 -18.81 4.03 -0.12
C GLY A 108 -19.57 3.95 -1.45
N CYS A 109 -18.98 3.30 -2.46
CA CYS A 109 -19.62 3.04 -3.74
C CYS A 109 -20.89 2.18 -3.59
N SER A 110 -20.82 1.12 -2.77
CA SER A 110 -21.95 0.25 -2.48
C SER A 110 -23.08 1.01 -1.77
N ALA A 111 -22.77 1.83 -0.77
CA ALA A 111 -23.76 2.65 -0.08
C ALA A 111 -24.47 3.64 -1.02
N TYR A 112 -23.70 4.36 -1.85
CA TYR A 112 -24.25 5.26 -2.87
C TYR A 112 -25.16 4.52 -3.85
N ALA A 113 -24.69 3.37 -4.36
CA ALA A 113 -25.42 2.58 -5.34
C ALA A 113 -26.74 2.02 -4.79
N LEU A 114 -26.73 1.54 -3.55
CA LEU A 114 -27.93 1.04 -2.86
C LEU A 114 -28.99 2.14 -2.74
N VAL A 115 -28.59 3.32 -2.28
CA VAL A 115 -29.50 4.46 -2.10
C VAL A 115 -30.08 4.91 -3.44
N ALA A 116 -29.27 4.96 -4.51
CA ALA A 116 -29.76 5.30 -5.84
C ALA A 116 -30.80 4.29 -6.35
N VAL A 117 -30.61 2.98 -6.09
CA VAL A 117 -31.60 1.96 -6.43
C VAL A 117 -32.90 2.20 -5.65
N ILE A 118 -32.82 2.42 -4.33
CA ILE A 118 -34.00 2.67 -3.48
C ILE A 118 -34.74 3.93 -3.94
N ALA A 119 -34.02 5.04 -4.16
CA ALA A 119 -34.58 6.30 -4.61
C ALA A 119 -35.33 6.16 -5.96
N SER A 120 -34.81 5.33 -6.87
CA SER A 120 -35.45 5.03 -8.15
C SER A 120 -36.75 4.22 -8.02
N TYR A 121 -36.93 3.44 -6.94
CA TYR A 121 -38.17 2.72 -6.66
C TYR A 121 -39.19 3.57 -5.90
N SER A 122 -38.71 4.49 -5.05
CA SER A 122 -39.56 5.36 -4.23
C SER A 122 -40.01 6.65 -4.93
N GLY A 123 -39.65 6.86 -6.21
CA GLY A 123 -39.99 8.10 -6.95
C GLY A 123 -39.19 9.33 -6.52
N LEU A 124 -38.11 9.14 -5.75
CA LEU A 124 -37.20 10.18 -5.25
C LEU A 124 -35.96 10.36 -6.15
N GLY A 125 -35.93 9.70 -7.31
CA GLY A 125 -34.75 9.57 -8.18
C GLY A 125 -34.20 10.90 -8.73
N ASN A 126 -35.06 11.92 -8.87
CA ASN A 126 -34.70 13.26 -9.35
C ASN A 126 -33.64 14.00 -8.51
N LYS A 127 -33.42 13.62 -7.24
CA LYS A 127 -32.47 14.30 -6.34
C LYS A 127 -31.06 13.71 -6.33
N LEU A 128 -30.90 12.44 -6.74
CA LEU A 128 -29.62 11.71 -6.68
C LEU A 128 -29.08 11.33 -8.06
N LEU A 129 -29.96 11.16 -9.04
CA LEU A 129 -29.58 10.88 -10.42
C LEU A 129 -29.89 12.12 -11.28
N PRO A 130 -28.99 12.54 -12.19
CA PRO A 130 -29.29 13.60 -13.14
C PRO A 130 -30.57 13.27 -13.91
N ALA A 131 -31.40 14.29 -14.15
CA ALA A 131 -32.66 14.15 -14.89
C ALA A 131 -32.45 13.33 -16.18
N GLY A 132 -33.19 12.22 -16.31
CA GLY A 132 -33.07 11.27 -17.43
C GLY A 132 -32.41 9.93 -17.11
N ARG A 133 -31.92 9.70 -15.88
CA ARG A 133 -31.37 8.41 -15.41
C ARG A 133 -32.30 7.55 -14.54
N ASP A 134 -33.53 7.99 -14.30
CA ASP A 134 -34.62 7.18 -13.72
C ASP A 134 -35.22 6.19 -14.74
N THR A 135 -34.37 5.62 -15.59
CA THR A 135 -34.76 4.55 -16.52
C THR A 135 -34.58 3.20 -15.85
N GLU A 136 -35.40 2.22 -16.23
CA GLU A 136 -35.27 0.83 -15.77
C GLU A 136 -33.84 0.28 -15.97
N THR A 137 -33.18 0.71 -17.05
CA THR A 137 -31.79 0.39 -17.35
C THR A 137 -30.82 0.98 -16.32
N GLY A 138 -30.98 2.25 -15.95
CA GLY A 138 -30.14 2.93 -14.94
C GLY A 138 -30.22 2.25 -13.58
N ARG A 139 -31.43 1.84 -13.18
CA ARG A 139 -31.67 1.08 -11.96
C ARG A 139 -30.91 -0.26 -11.95
N THR A 140 -31.00 -1.02 -13.03
CA THR A 140 -30.30 -2.31 -13.16
C THR A 140 -28.79 -2.13 -13.05
N TYR A 141 -28.22 -1.10 -13.70
CA TYR A 141 -26.81 -0.79 -13.57
C TYR A 141 -26.39 -0.46 -12.13
N MET A 142 -27.17 0.35 -11.41
CA MET A 142 -26.87 0.70 -10.02
C MET A 142 -27.00 -0.50 -9.08
N ALA A 143 -27.96 -1.40 -9.32
CA ALA A 143 -28.08 -2.66 -8.57
C ALA A 143 -26.87 -3.58 -8.79
N VAL A 144 -26.41 -3.71 -10.03
CA VAL A 144 -25.18 -4.47 -10.36
C VAL A 144 -23.95 -3.83 -9.70
N LEU A 145 -23.82 -2.50 -9.73
CA LEU A 145 -22.73 -1.79 -9.07
C LEU A 145 -22.75 -1.99 -7.55
N PHE A 146 -23.93 -1.96 -6.92
CA PHE A 146 -24.10 -2.23 -5.49
C PHE A 146 -23.57 -3.62 -5.13
N VAL A 147 -24.08 -4.67 -5.79
CA VAL A 147 -23.70 -6.06 -5.52
C VAL A 147 -22.22 -6.27 -5.83
N GLY A 148 -21.75 -5.81 -6.99
CA GLY A 148 -20.36 -5.94 -7.41
C GLY A 148 -19.39 -5.27 -6.44
N ALA A 149 -19.67 -4.02 -6.04
CA ALA A 149 -18.84 -3.29 -5.08
C ALA A 149 -18.82 -3.97 -3.71
N LEU A 150 -19.97 -4.48 -3.24
CA LEU A 150 -20.06 -5.19 -1.95
C LEU A 150 -19.27 -6.50 -1.98
N VAL A 151 -19.38 -7.27 -3.06
CA VAL A 151 -18.62 -8.52 -3.25
C VAL A 151 -17.13 -8.23 -3.27
N ILE A 152 -16.68 -7.23 -4.03
CA ILE A 152 -15.25 -6.85 -4.08
C ILE A 152 -14.75 -6.38 -2.72
N ALA A 153 -15.50 -5.53 -2.01
CA ALA A 153 -15.15 -5.09 -0.66
C ALA A 153 -14.98 -6.29 0.29
N THR A 154 -15.92 -7.23 0.23
CA THR A 154 -15.90 -8.46 1.04
C THR A 154 -14.68 -9.32 0.72
N VAL A 155 -14.41 -9.56 -0.58
CA VAL A 155 -13.23 -10.32 -1.04
C VAL A 155 -11.94 -9.66 -0.55
N LEU A 156 -11.79 -8.34 -0.67
CA LEU A 156 -10.59 -7.62 -0.20
C LEU A 156 -10.38 -7.76 1.33
N LEU A 157 -11.46 -7.84 2.10
CA LEU A 157 -11.39 -8.04 3.56
C LEU A 157 -11.12 -9.49 3.94
N MET A 158 -11.65 -10.46 3.18
CA MET A 158 -11.45 -11.89 3.42
C MET A 158 -10.05 -12.38 3.02
N PHE A 159 -9.52 -11.89 1.89
CA PHE A 159 -8.22 -12.28 1.36
C PHE A 159 -7.16 -11.25 1.74
N ARG A 160 -6.56 -11.44 2.90
CA ARG A 160 -5.56 -10.50 3.44
C ARG A 160 -4.27 -11.19 3.79
N SER A 161 -3.18 -10.76 3.16
CA SER A 161 -1.82 -11.12 3.55
C SER A 161 -1.19 -10.00 4.35
N SER A 162 -0.63 -10.32 5.51
CA SER A 162 0.21 -9.42 6.30
C SER A 162 1.58 -10.06 6.41
N THR A 163 2.60 -9.33 5.97
CA THR A 163 4.00 -9.72 6.17
C THR A 163 4.60 -8.76 7.18
N THR A 164 5.44 -9.28 8.04
CA THR A 164 6.19 -8.54 9.03
C THR A 164 7.63 -8.97 8.89
N LEU A 165 8.50 -7.98 8.73
CA LEU A 165 9.94 -8.19 8.74
C LEU A 165 10.43 -7.85 10.14
N ARG A 166 11.14 -8.76 10.80
CA ARG A 166 11.82 -8.48 12.06
C ARG A 166 13.32 -8.59 11.82
N ILE A 167 14.07 -7.65 12.38
CA ILE A 167 15.52 -7.57 12.20
C ILE A 167 16.13 -7.64 13.60
N TYR A 168 16.96 -8.65 13.82
CA TYR A 168 17.68 -8.91 15.06
C TYR A 168 19.19 -8.85 14.82
N PRO A 169 20.00 -8.75 15.89
CA PRO A 169 21.45 -8.82 15.76
C PRO A 169 21.93 -10.15 15.15
N GLY A 170 21.21 -11.26 15.40
CA GLY A 170 21.53 -12.58 14.86
C GLY A 170 21.04 -12.85 13.44
N GLY A 171 20.04 -12.12 12.94
CA GLY A 171 19.48 -12.37 11.61
C GLY A 171 18.22 -11.60 11.28
N VAL A 172 17.60 -11.99 10.17
CA VAL A 172 16.37 -11.41 9.65
C VAL A 172 15.27 -12.45 9.65
N GLU A 173 14.14 -12.12 10.27
CA GLU A 173 12.96 -12.98 10.31
C GLU A 173 11.86 -12.40 9.43
N ARG A 174 11.28 -13.23 8.57
CA ARG A 174 10.08 -12.89 7.82
C ARG A 174 8.90 -13.70 8.32
N PHE A 175 8.03 -13.03 9.05
CA PHE A 175 6.76 -13.58 9.50
C PHE A 175 5.64 -13.20 8.53
N THR A 176 5.00 -14.18 7.90
CA THR A 176 3.87 -13.97 7.00
C THR A 176 2.62 -14.66 7.52
N ARG A 177 1.54 -13.87 7.64
CA ARG A 177 0.21 -14.32 8.00
C ARG A 177 -0.74 -14.11 6.82
N LYS A 178 -1.20 -15.20 6.21
CA LYS A 178 -2.18 -15.20 5.12
C LYS A 178 -3.53 -15.63 5.66
N ARG A 179 -4.52 -14.74 5.58
CA ARG A 179 -5.93 -15.09 5.78
C ARG A 179 -6.53 -15.44 4.43
N MET A 180 -7.05 -16.65 4.31
CA MET A 180 -7.76 -17.17 3.14
C MET A 180 -9.14 -17.62 3.60
N LEU A 181 -10.16 -16.81 3.34
CA LEU A 181 -11.55 -17.07 3.75
C LEU A 181 -11.66 -17.40 5.25
N PHE A 182 -11.74 -18.70 5.58
CA PHE A 182 -11.89 -19.25 6.93
C PHE A 182 -10.58 -19.79 7.53
N SER A 183 -9.50 -19.89 6.75
CA SER A 183 -8.22 -20.42 7.20
C SER A 183 -7.16 -19.33 7.37
N VAL A 184 -6.34 -19.45 8.41
CA VAL A 184 -5.17 -18.59 8.63
C VAL A 184 -3.92 -19.44 8.51
N ARG A 185 -3.14 -19.22 7.46
CA ARG A 185 -1.82 -19.82 7.29
C ARG A 185 -0.76 -18.87 7.83
N ARG A 186 0.17 -19.43 8.62
CA ARG A 186 1.33 -18.71 9.16
C ARG A 186 2.58 -19.37 8.59
N SER A 187 3.55 -18.56 8.19
CA SER A 187 4.85 -19.02 7.75
C SER A 187 5.91 -18.08 8.31
N GLU A 188 6.89 -18.64 8.98
CA GLU A 188 8.00 -17.94 9.59
C GLU A 188 9.29 -18.46 8.98
N ILE A 189 10.17 -17.55 8.61
CA ILE A 189 11.47 -17.87 8.01
C ILE A 189 12.47 -16.98 8.71
N PHE A 190 13.35 -17.58 9.51
CA PHE A 190 14.50 -16.91 10.08
C PHE A 190 15.73 -17.17 9.21
N LEU A 191 16.44 -16.11 8.86
CA LEU A 191 17.64 -16.16 8.06
C LEU A 191 18.79 -15.53 8.86
N PRO A 192 19.73 -16.35 9.39
CA PRO A 192 20.92 -15.86 10.06
C PRO A 192 21.72 -14.97 9.12
N TRP A 193 22.34 -13.91 9.65
CA TRP A 193 23.14 -12.99 8.83
C TRP A 193 24.29 -13.69 8.10
N ASP A 194 24.89 -14.70 8.73
CA ASP A 194 26.03 -15.43 8.16
C ASP A 194 25.63 -16.30 6.96
N ASN A 195 24.34 -16.60 6.83
CA ASN A 195 23.78 -17.28 5.67
C ASN A 195 23.41 -16.31 4.53
N ILE A 196 23.40 -15.00 4.79
CA ILE A 196 23.07 -13.97 3.79
C ILE A 196 24.35 -13.61 3.05
N GLN A 197 24.49 -14.11 1.82
CA GLN A 197 25.65 -13.81 0.98
C GLN A 197 25.60 -12.37 0.48
N ASN A 198 24.44 -11.93 -0.01
CA ASN A 198 24.26 -10.61 -0.61
C ASN A 198 22.86 -10.03 -0.38
N VAL A 199 22.80 -8.70 -0.30
CA VAL A 199 21.57 -7.92 -0.24
C VAL A 199 21.43 -7.09 -1.52
N VAL A 200 20.62 -7.59 -2.45
CA VAL A 200 20.49 -7.06 -3.81
C VAL A 200 19.22 -6.21 -3.93
N ALA A 201 19.35 -5.05 -4.56
CA ALA A 201 18.20 -4.22 -4.94
C ALA A 201 17.70 -4.68 -6.31
N ASP A 202 16.43 -5.02 -6.41
CA ASP A 202 15.78 -5.45 -7.64
C ASP A 202 14.42 -4.75 -7.85
N GLU A 203 13.83 -4.89 -9.02
CA GLU A 203 12.53 -4.35 -9.37
C GLU A 203 11.65 -5.42 -10.02
N ILE A 204 10.42 -5.60 -9.54
CA ILE A 204 9.40 -6.27 -10.33
C ILE A 204 8.84 -5.25 -11.32
N VAL A 205 8.96 -5.58 -12.60
CA VAL A 205 8.36 -4.83 -13.70
C VAL A 205 7.05 -5.50 -14.08
N ILE A 206 5.93 -4.84 -13.80
CA ILE A 206 4.61 -5.27 -14.28
C ILE A 206 4.29 -4.44 -15.52
N ALA A 207 4.32 -5.07 -16.69
CA ALA A 207 3.95 -4.44 -17.94
C ALA A 207 2.42 -4.40 -18.07
N ASN A 208 1.84 -3.20 -18.06
CA ASN A 208 0.42 -2.96 -18.28
C ASN A 208 0.24 -2.30 -19.66
N GLY A 209 0.54 -3.04 -20.74
CA GLY A 209 0.43 -2.57 -22.12
C GLY A 209 1.28 -1.34 -22.42
N GLN A 210 0.73 -0.14 -22.20
CA GLN A 210 1.35 1.15 -22.49
C GLN A 210 2.30 1.65 -21.38
N SER A 211 2.32 1.02 -20.19
CA SER A 211 3.18 1.44 -19.07
C SER A 211 3.76 0.26 -18.31
N ALA A 212 5.07 0.30 -18.06
CA ALA A 212 5.75 -0.62 -17.16
C ALA A 212 5.83 -0.02 -15.75
N VAL A 213 5.14 -0.63 -14.79
CA VAL A 213 5.20 -0.19 -13.39
C VAL A 213 6.27 -0.99 -12.65
N ARG A 214 7.28 -0.29 -12.15
CA ARG A 214 8.40 -0.87 -11.38
C ARG A 214 8.07 -0.86 -9.89
N HIS A 215 8.29 -1.98 -9.22
CA HIS A 215 8.06 -2.15 -7.79
C HIS A 215 9.36 -2.56 -7.07
N PRO A 216 9.82 -1.79 -6.08
CA PRO A 216 11.09 -2.05 -5.40
C PRO A 216 11.02 -3.32 -4.56
N ILE A 217 12.04 -4.16 -4.71
CA ILE A 217 12.20 -5.45 -4.02
C ILE A 217 13.63 -5.58 -3.53
N ILE A 218 13.78 -6.05 -2.30
CA ILE A 218 15.08 -6.40 -1.75
C ILE A 218 15.18 -7.93 -1.81
N LYS A 219 16.18 -8.45 -2.52
CA LYS A 219 16.49 -9.88 -2.54
C LYS A 219 17.62 -10.17 -1.57
N LEU A 220 17.39 -11.08 -0.64
CA LEU A 220 18.41 -11.65 0.23
C LEU A 220 18.84 -12.98 -0.39
N GLN A 221 20.07 -13.03 -0.88
CA GLN A 221 20.65 -14.26 -1.43
C GLN A 221 21.19 -15.11 -0.29
N ASN A 222 20.70 -16.34 -0.18
CA ASN A 222 20.96 -17.24 0.94
C ASN A 222 21.76 -18.46 0.51
N SER A 223 22.73 -18.85 1.35
CA SER A 223 23.52 -20.08 1.18
C SER A 223 22.70 -21.33 1.46
N SER A 224 21.76 -21.28 2.41
CA SER A 224 20.95 -22.42 2.84
C SER A 224 19.66 -22.55 2.05
N ASN A 225 19.20 -23.77 1.78
CA ASN A 225 17.93 -24.01 1.09
C ASN A 225 16.74 -23.58 1.94
N VAL A 226 15.90 -22.68 1.42
CA VAL A 226 14.60 -22.37 2.02
C VAL A 226 13.56 -23.34 1.47
N PRO A 227 12.77 -24.05 2.31
CA PRO A 227 11.78 -25.02 1.84
C PRO A 227 10.75 -24.39 0.89
N ASP A 228 10.46 -25.05 -0.24
CA ASP A 228 9.56 -24.55 -1.29
C ASP A 228 8.18 -24.10 -0.79
N ARG A 229 7.64 -24.79 0.24
CA ARG A 229 6.35 -24.45 0.87
C ARG A 229 6.32 -23.05 1.52
N MET A 230 7.49 -22.48 1.79
CA MET A 230 7.66 -21.17 2.43
C MET A 230 8.02 -20.07 1.42
N LEU A 231 8.33 -20.44 0.17
CA LEU A 231 8.66 -19.51 -0.90
C LEU A 231 7.40 -18.81 -1.45
N LEU A 232 7.55 -17.54 -1.79
CA LEU A 232 6.57 -16.73 -2.51
C LEU A 232 6.81 -16.81 -4.02
N LYS A 233 5.84 -16.34 -4.81
CA LYS A 233 5.83 -16.42 -6.29
C LYS A 233 7.07 -15.85 -7.00
N PHE A 234 7.85 -14.99 -6.32
CA PHE A 234 9.03 -14.31 -6.88
C PHE A 234 10.32 -14.70 -6.14
N GLU A 235 10.31 -15.85 -5.46
CA GLU A 235 11.43 -16.38 -4.69
C GLU A 235 11.97 -17.65 -5.32
N SER A 236 13.24 -17.91 -5.08
CA SER A 236 13.89 -19.17 -5.41
C SER A 236 14.42 -19.81 -4.14
N THR A 237 14.83 -21.08 -4.21
CA THR A 237 15.34 -21.83 -3.05
C THR A 237 16.52 -21.13 -2.35
N HIS A 238 17.26 -20.29 -3.08
CA HIS A 238 18.41 -19.49 -2.62
C HIS A 238 18.16 -17.98 -2.61
N GLU A 239 16.92 -17.52 -2.81
CA GLU A 239 16.60 -16.09 -2.78
C GLU A 239 15.29 -15.80 -2.04
N LEU A 240 15.40 -15.06 -0.94
CA LEU A 240 14.26 -14.47 -0.24
C LEU A 240 13.96 -13.07 -0.77
N ALA A 241 12.77 -12.84 -1.28
CA ALA A 241 12.29 -11.57 -1.78
C ALA A 241 11.46 -10.81 -0.73
N LEU A 242 11.88 -9.60 -0.42
CA LEU A 242 11.16 -8.65 0.41
C LEU A 242 10.54 -7.58 -0.51
N MET A 243 9.22 -7.56 -0.59
CA MET A 243 8.47 -6.55 -1.35
C MET A 243 8.53 -5.19 -0.65
N ALA A 244 9.64 -4.46 -0.81
CA ALA A 244 9.95 -3.23 -0.07
C ALA A 244 8.82 -2.20 -0.12
N LYS A 245 8.15 -2.05 -1.26
CA LYS A 245 6.96 -1.16 -1.44
C LYS A 245 5.82 -1.44 -0.47
N LEU A 246 5.67 -2.68 -0.01
CA LEU A 246 4.59 -3.09 0.88
C LEU A 246 4.89 -2.78 2.35
N PHE A 247 6.14 -2.57 2.73
CA PHE A 247 6.49 -2.25 4.11
C PHE A 247 6.19 -0.79 4.47
N VAL A 248 5.97 -0.53 5.76
CA VAL A 248 5.78 0.84 6.26
C VAL A 248 7.07 1.65 6.30
N ALA A 249 8.23 1.00 6.24
CA ALA A 249 9.52 1.66 6.11
C ALA A 249 9.75 2.14 4.67
N GLU A 250 10.56 3.19 4.52
CA GLU A 250 10.98 3.65 3.19
C GLU A 250 11.93 2.61 2.56
N PRO A 251 11.73 2.22 1.28
CA PRO A 251 12.45 1.12 0.67
C PRO A 251 13.98 1.24 0.67
N ASN A 252 14.50 2.44 0.44
CA ASN A 252 15.93 2.68 0.32
C ASN A 252 16.60 2.71 1.70
N THR A 253 15.98 3.32 2.69
CA THR A 253 16.44 3.28 4.09
C THR A 253 16.45 1.85 4.61
N LEU A 254 15.42 1.06 4.29
CA LEU A 254 15.39 -0.37 4.63
C LEU A 254 16.52 -1.14 3.94
N LEU A 255 16.74 -0.92 2.64
CA LEU A 255 17.84 -1.54 1.89
C LEU A 255 19.21 -1.17 2.48
N SER A 256 19.42 0.12 2.78
CA SER A 256 20.67 0.62 3.36
C SER A 256 20.93 -0.01 4.73
N LEU A 257 19.91 -0.12 5.58
CA LEU A 257 20.04 -0.78 6.88
C LEU A 257 20.42 -2.27 6.72
N LEU A 258 19.73 -3.00 5.83
CA LEU A 258 20.04 -4.42 5.61
C LEU A 258 21.44 -4.65 5.05
N ARG A 259 21.91 -3.77 4.16
CA ARG A 259 23.29 -3.82 3.64
C ARG A 259 24.31 -3.53 4.75
N PHE A 260 24.09 -2.47 5.50
CA PHE A 260 24.95 -2.09 6.62
C PHE A 260 25.11 -3.23 7.65
N LEU A 261 24.02 -3.86 8.08
CA LEU A 261 24.07 -4.96 9.04
C LEU A 261 24.74 -6.23 8.49
N LYS A 262 24.60 -6.47 7.18
CA LYS A 262 25.32 -7.56 6.51
C LYS A 262 26.82 -7.25 6.42
N ASP A 263 27.19 -6.04 6.03
CA ASP A 263 28.58 -5.64 5.75
C ASP A 263 29.35 -5.28 7.03
N SER A 264 28.68 -5.06 8.17
CA SER A 264 29.30 -4.71 9.46
C SER A 264 28.82 -5.64 10.60
N PRO A 265 29.38 -6.86 10.71
CA PRO A 265 28.97 -7.84 11.73
C PRO A 265 29.05 -7.31 13.16
N ASP A 266 30.11 -6.57 13.49
CA ASP A 266 30.35 -6.04 14.84
C ASP A 266 29.35 -4.95 15.25
N GLN A 267 28.58 -4.41 14.30
CA GLN A 267 27.62 -3.32 14.54
C GLN A 267 26.16 -3.80 14.51
N ARG A 268 25.93 -5.11 14.41
CA ARG A 268 24.58 -5.69 14.34
C ARG A 268 23.73 -5.38 15.58
N ASP A 269 24.35 -5.18 16.74
CA ASP A 269 23.64 -4.82 17.99
C ASP A 269 22.94 -3.45 17.93
N ILE A 270 23.22 -2.62 16.93
CA ILE A 270 22.53 -1.33 16.76
C ILE A 270 21.01 -1.50 16.63
N VAL A 271 20.52 -2.63 16.12
CA VAL A 271 19.06 -2.87 15.99
C VAL A 271 18.38 -3.27 17.29
N ALA A 272 19.14 -3.70 18.30
CA ALA A 272 18.63 -3.99 19.64
C ALA A 272 18.49 -2.71 20.48
N ARG A 273 19.07 -1.59 20.04
CA ARG A 273 19.10 -0.34 20.80
C ARG A 273 17.72 0.28 20.96
N PRO A 274 17.54 1.09 22.02
CA PRO A 274 16.27 1.72 22.27
C PRO A 274 15.68 2.57 21.13
N ASP A 275 16.56 3.28 20.45
CA ASP A 275 16.32 4.21 19.38
C ASP A 275 16.45 3.57 17.98
N ALA A 276 16.65 2.25 17.88
CA ALA A 276 16.91 1.55 16.62
C ALA A 276 15.88 1.82 15.50
N ARG A 277 14.64 2.17 15.85
CA ARG A 277 13.62 2.60 14.86
C ARG A 277 14.05 3.82 14.06
N GLU A 278 14.87 4.70 14.62
CA GLU A 278 15.31 5.95 14.02
C GLU A 278 16.28 5.71 12.86
N LEU A 279 16.92 4.54 12.81
CA LEU A 279 17.69 4.06 11.65
C LEU A 279 16.83 3.94 10.39
N LEU A 280 15.50 3.83 10.54
CA LEU A 280 14.52 3.76 9.46
C LEU A 280 13.84 5.10 9.18
N THR A 281 14.40 6.20 9.68
CA THR A 281 13.89 7.54 9.39
C THR A 281 14.14 7.87 7.92
N PRO A 282 13.08 8.12 7.12
CA PRO A 282 13.25 8.46 5.72
C PRO A 282 13.82 9.87 5.55
N PRO A 283 14.61 10.13 4.51
CA PRO A 283 15.01 11.49 4.16
C PRO A 283 13.78 12.35 3.78
N PRO A 284 13.87 13.68 3.93
CA PRO A 284 12.81 14.60 3.54
C PRO A 284 12.30 14.37 2.11
N LEU A 285 10.99 14.53 1.87
CA LEU A 285 10.39 14.33 0.54
C LEU A 285 11.03 15.22 -0.54
N ARG A 286 11.39 16.46 -0.19
CA ARG A 286 12.01 17.42 -1.11
C ARG A 286 13.32 16.88 -1.69
N GLU A 287 14.14 16.25 -0.86
CA GLU A 287 15.42 15.66 -1.27
C GLU A 287 15.20 14.45 -2.16
N ARG A 288 14.25 13.58 -1.82
CA ARG A 288 13.88 12.42 -2.66
C ARG A 288 13.36 12.84 -4.03
N PHE A 289 12.50 13.85 -4.11
CA PHE A 289 12.02 14.40 -5.38
C PHE A 289 13.12 15.10 -6.17
N ARG A 290 14.10 15.71 -5.50
CA ARG A 290 15.27 16.31 -6.16
C ARG A 290 16.18 15.23 -6.74
N ALA A 291 16.51 14.19 -5.97
CA ALA A 291 17.30 13.05 -6.41
C ALA A 291 16.64 12.33 -7.60
N ALA A 292 15.32 12.10 -7.54
CA ALA A 292 14.57 11.50 -8.64
C ALA A 292 14.60 12.36 -9.92
N ARG A 293 14.54 13.69 -9.80
CA ARG A 293 14.65 14.61 -10.94
C ARG A 293 16.05 14.60 -11.55
N GLN A 294 17.09 14.57 -10.71
CA GLN A 294 18.49 14.50 -11.17
C GLN A 294 18.75 13.18 -11.90
N ALA A 295 18.29 12.05 -11.34
CA ALA A 295 18.40 10.74 -11.99
C ALA A 295 17.68 10.71 -13.35
N LYS A 296 16.50 11.33 -13.46
CA LYS A 296 15.77 11.43 -14.74
C LYS A 296 16.52 12.26 -15.78
N LYS A 297 17.16 13.37 -15.37
CA LYS A 297 17.97 14.21 -16.28
C LYS A 297 19.19 13.45 -16.80
N ALA A 298 19.93 12.79 -15.91
CA ALA A 298 21.12 12.02 -16.28
C ALA A 298 20.83 10.91 -17.32
N VAL A 299 19.62 10.31 -17.28
CA VAL A 299 19.19 9.31 -18.27
C VAL A 299 18.75 9.94 -19.60
N SER A 300 18.37 11.22 -19.61
CA SER A 300 17.97 11.94 -20.83
C SER A 300 19.16 12.55 -21.58
N ASP A 301 20.27 12.80 -20.87
CA ASP A 301 21.45 13.49 -21.39
C ASP A 301 22.56 12.51 -21.87
N GLY A 302 22.36 11.20 -21.69
CA GLY A 302 23.28 10.13 -22.13
C GLY A 302 22.60 9.14 -23.04
#